data_AF-A0A813KGC0-F1
#
_entry.id   AF-A0A813KGC0-F1
#
_cell.length_a   1.000
_cell.length_b   1.000
_cell.length_c   1.000
_cell.angle_alpha   90.00
_cell.angle_beta   90.00
_cell.angle_gamma   90.00
#
_symmetry.space_group_name_H-M   'P 1'
#
loop_
_entity.id
_entity.type
_entity.pdbx_description
1 polymer ?
#
loop_
_entity_poly.entity_id
_entity_poly.type
_entity_poly.pdbx_seq_one_letter_code
_entity_poly.pdbx_strand_id
1 'polypeptide(L)'
;AESQPGRPAVKRQQEADSKSTVKAAPKEEQKFKDELKLEPKVKCVKQEHAAVKSEGIGSSLDMEAVLRSLALRVVGFSRDFVGIEFLMPPGLPTGLLEAVALPTSSSEASSSVVRVPCTVEFRESADGGLEAWAEARLEGLEPATEYRVAVQVP
;
A
#
# COMPACT_ATOMS: atom_id res chain seq x y z
N ALA A 1 22.73 17.78 61.92
CA ALA A 1 22.47 19.17 61.49
C ALA A 1 22.69 19.20 59.99
N GLU A 2 21.60 19.13 59.21
CA GLU A 2 20.94 20.28 58.56
C GLU A 2 21.65 20.65 57.26
N SER A 3 21.05 20.86 56.08
CA SER A 3 19.66 20.82 55.62
C SER A 3 19.71 20.76 54.07
N GLN A 4 18.92 19.89 53.45
CA GLN A 4 18.28 20.14 52.14
C GLN A 4 16.91 20.77 52.44
N PRO A 5 16.26 21.64 51.60
CA PRO A 5 15.84 21.28 50.23
C PRO A 5 15.63 22.47 49.25
N GLY A 6 15.26 22.19 47.99
CA GLY A 6 14.71 23.22 47.10
C GLY A 6 14.44 22.79 45.66
N ARG A 7 13.37 22.00 45.42
CA ARG A 7 12.75 21.85 44.09
C ARG A 7 11.82 23.03 43.82
N PRO A 8 11.78 23.61 42.61
CA PRO A 8 10.60 24.30 42.13
C PRO A 8 9.71 23.37 41.31
N ALA A 9 8.45 23.28 41.72
CA ALA A 9 7.36 22.69 40.96
C ALA A 9 6.87 23.68 39.90
N VAL A 10 6.78 23.26 38.64
CA VAL A 10 6.08 24.01 37.59
C VAL A 10 4.80 23.27 37.25
N LYS A 11 3.69 23.77 37.79
CA LYS A 11 2.34 23.51 37.28
C LYS A 11 2.08 24.47 36.12
N ARG A 12 1.74 23.95 34.94
CA ARG A 12 0.93 24.69 33.97
C ARG A 12 -0.16 23.77 33.43
N GLN A 13 -1.35 23.96 33.99
CA GLN A 13 -2.62 23.66 33.34
C GLN A 13 -2.74 24.54 32.09
N GLN A 14 -3.16 23.97 30.97
CA GLN A 14 -4.20 24.61 30.18
C GLN A 14 -5.00 23.55 29.42
N GLU A 15 -6.22 23.43 29.91
CA GLU A 15 -7.40 22.80 29.35
C GLU A 15 -7.85 23.61 28.12
N ALA A 16 -8.09 22.94 27.00
CA ALA A 16 -8.85 23.49 25.88
C ALA A 16 -9.67 22.37 25.25
N ASP A 17 -10.80 22.14 25.90
CA ASP A 17 -11.97 21.43 25.38
C ASP A 17 -12.36 22.03 24.01
N SER A 18 -12.29 21.25 22.95
CA SER A 18 -12.81 21.61 21.63
C SER A 18 -13.91 20.64 21.24
N LYS A 19 -15.05 20.81 21.90
CA LYS A 19 -16.34 20.24 21.55
C LYS A 19 -16.89 20.94 20.30
N SER A 20 -16.64 20.39 19.12
CA SER A 20 -17.32 20.80 17.89
C SER A 20 -18.50 19.89 17.60
N THR A 21 -19.69 20.34 18.03
CA THR A 21 -20.98 19.89 17.52
C THR A 21 -21.31 20.63 16.23
N VAL A 22 -21.36 19.94 15.08
CA VAL A 22 -22.06 20.44 13.89
C VAL A 22 -22.95 19.33 13.32
N LYS A 23 -24.23 19.46 13.69
CA LYS A 23 -25.45 19.38 12.89
C LYS A 23 -25.56 18.34 11.76
N ALA A 24 -26.67 17.62 11.88
CA ALA A 24 -27.26 16.67 10.96
C ALA A 24 -27.78 17.25 9.64
N ALA A 25 -27.88 16.31 8.67
CA ALA A 25 -28.86 16.17 7.57
C ALA A 25 -28.65 17.03 6.29
N PRO A 26 -29.12 16.57 5.10
CA PRO A 26 -30.05 15.46 4.85
C PRO A 26 -29.59 14.39 3.83
N LYS A 27 -30.30 13.25 3.88
CA LYS A 27 -30.33 12.21 2.85
C LYS A 27 -30.87 12.79 1.54
N GLU A 28 -30.14 12.62 0.45
CA GLU A 28 -30.68 12.74 -0.91
C GLU A 28 -30.66 11.34 -1.55
N GLU A 29 -31.83 10.69 -1.54
CA GLU A 29 -32.12 9.51 -2.35
C GLU A 29 -32.24 9.96 -3.81
N GLN A 30 -31.17 9.82 -4.58
CA GLN A 30 -31.24 10.04 -6.03
C GLN A 30 -31.56 8.72 -6.74
N LYS A 31 -32.86 8.56 -7.03
CA LYS A 31 -33.47 7.45 -7.76
C LYS A 31 -33.19 7.62 -9.26
N PHE A 32 -32.08 7.07 -9.75
CA PHE A 32 -31.84 6.97 -11.20
C PHE A 32 -32.57 5.75 -11.77
N LYS A 33 -33.72 6.02 -12.41
CA LYS A 33 -34.44 5.10 -13.28
C LYS A 33 -34.13 5.55 -14.70
N ASP A 34 -33.18 4.91 -15.36
CA ASP A 34 -33.04 5.02 -16.81
C ASP A 34 -32.91 3.62 -17.41
N GLU A 35 -34.06 3.16 -17.91
CA GLU A 35 -34.25 1.93 -18.65
C GLU A 35 -33.90 2.23 -20.11
N LEU A 36 -32.62 2.12 -20.47
CA LEU A 36 -32.16 2.21 -21.86
C LEU A 36 -31.97 0.81 -22.42
N LYS A 37 -33.09 0.28 -22.93
CA LYS A 37 -33.18 -0.97 -23.68
C LYS A 37 -32.68 -0.73 -25.10
N LEU A 38 -31.37 -0.85 -25.30
CA LEU A 38 -30.77 -0.92 -26.63
C LEU A 38 -30.35 -2.37 -26.89
N GLU A 39 -31.05 -3.01 -27.83
CA GLU A 39 -30.69 -4.31 -28.39
C GLU A 39 -29.66 -4.11 -29.52
N PRO A 40 -28.37 -4.44 -29.34
CA PRO A 40 -27.50 -4.63 -30.47
C PRO A 40 -27.71 -6.05 -31.02
N LYS A 41 -28.34 -6.15 -32.19
CA LYS A 41 -28.26 -7.34 -33.04
C LYS A 41 -26.82 -7.52 -33.51
N VAL A 42 -26.00 -8.17 -32.70
CA VAL A 42 -24.65 -8.59 -33.09
C VAL A 42 -24.79 -9.79 -34.02
N LYS A 43 -24.60 -9.55 -35.32
CA LYS A 43 -24.33 -10.61 -36.28
C LYS A 43 -23.00 -11.25 -35.91
N CYS A 44 -23.04 -12.39 -35.24
CA CYS A 44 -21.88 -13.25 -35.05
C CYS A 44 -21.34 -13.67 -36.43
N VAL A 45 -20.28 -13.00 -36.88
CA VAL A 45 -19.43 -13.51 -37.94
C VAL A 45 -18.61 -14.63 -37.32
N LYS A 46 -18.93 -15.86 -37.69
CA LYS A 46 -18.19 -17.07 -37.33
C LYS A 46 -16.83 -17.00 -38.03
N GLN A 47 -15.87 -16.31 -37.42
CA GLN A 47 -14.49 -16.32 -37.87
C GLN A 47 -13.86 -17.61 -37.38
N GLU A 48 -13.66 -18.55 -38.32
CA GLU A 48 -12.95 -19.79 -38.09
C GLU A 48 -11.47 -19.43 -37.89
N HIS A 49 -11.05 -19.28 -36.63
CA HIS A 49 -9.64 -19.07 -36.31
C HIS A 49 -8.90 -20.39 -36.54
N ALA A 50 -8.08 -20.40 -37.58
CA ALA A 50 -7.08 -21.43 -37.80
C ALA A 50 -6.27 -21.62 -36.51
N ALA A 51 -6.14 -22.87 -36.08
CA ALA A 51 -5.40 -23.26 -34.89
C ALA A 51 -3.93 -22.82 -35.01
N VAL A 52 -3.62 -21.65 -34.46
CA VAL A 52 -2.24 -21.22 -34.22
C VAL A 52 -1.74 -22.12 -33.09
N LYS A 53 -0.87 -23.07 -33.45
CA LYS A 53 -0.08 -23.85 -32.51
C LYS A 53 0.73 -22.86 -31.68
N SER A 54 0.25 -22.52 -30.50
CA SER A 54 1.04 -21.83 -29.49
C SER A 54 2.07 -22.83 -28.99
N GLU A 55 3.26 -22.82 -29.60
CA GLU A 55 4.43 -23.44 -28.99
C GLU A 55 4.61 -22.80 -27.61
N GLY A 56 4.35 -23.60 -26.59
CA GLY A 56 4.45 -23.21 -25.19
C GLY A 56 5.89 -22.90 -24.85
N ILE A 57 6.29 -21.64 -25.04
CA ILE A 57 7.44 -21.06 -24.36
C ILE A 57 6.99 -20.87 -22.91
N GLY A 58 7.06 -21.94 -22.14
CA GLY A 58 6.97 -21.90 -20.68
C GLY A 58 8.22 -21.22 -20.13
N SER A 59 8.35 -19.91 -20.36
CA SER A 59 9.32 -19.11 -19.63
C SER A 59 8.81 -19.05 -18.19
N SER A 60 9.39 -19.90 -17.33
CA SER A 60 9.30 -19.74 -15.90
C SER A 60 9.76 -18.32 -15.59
N LEU A 61 8.80 -17.46 -15.27
CA LEU A 61 9.04 -16.07 -14.93
C LEU A 61 9.82 -16.10 -13.62
N ASP A 62 11.06 -15.63 -13.66
CA ASP A 62 11.88 -15.48 -12.46
C ASP A 62 11.28 -14.34 -11.62
N MET A 63 10.36 -14.71 -10.73
CA MET A 63 9.67 -13.75 -9.86
C MET A 63 10.67 -12.96 -9.02
N GLU A 64 11.82 -13.54 -8.65
CA GLU A 64 12.82 -12.83 -7.89
C GLU A 64 13.47 -11.71 -8.71
N ALA A 65 13.80 -11.99 -9.99
CA ALA A 65 14.30 -10.97 -10.90
C ALA A 65 13.27 -9.84 -11.11
N VAL A 66 11.99 -10.18 -11.24
CA VAL A 66 10.90 -9.19 -11.35
C VAL A 66 10.82 -8.32 -10.10
N LEU A 67 10.80 -8.91 -8.91
CA LEU A 67 10.72 -8.18 -7.64
C LEU A 67 11.93 -7.26 -7.43
N ARG A 68 13.13 -7.69 -7.83
CA ARG A 68 14.36 -6.87 -7.75
C ARG A 68 14.35 -5.69 -8.72
N SER A 69 13.57 -5.76 -9.81
CA SER A 69 13.42 -4.67 -10.78
C SER A 69 12.35 -3.64 -10.42
N LEU A 70 11.61 -3.86 -9.32
CA LEU A 70 10.60 -2.92 -8.86
C LEU A 70 11.22 -1.57 -8.47
N ALA A 71 10.66 -0.50 -9.02
CA ALA A 71 10.98 0.86 -8.59
C ALA A 71 10.08 1.26 -7.41
N LEU A 72 10.57 1.04 -6.19
CA LEU A 72 9.88 1.44 -4.97
C LEU A 72 9.93 2.97 -4.81
N ARG A 73 8.76 3.59 -4.58
CA ARG A 73 8.63 5.00 -4.24
C ARG A 73 8.28 5.13 -2.76
N VAL A 74 9.01 5.98 -2.04
CA VAL A 74 8.69 6.31 -0.64
C VAL A 74 7.61 7.40 -0.63
N VAL A 75 6.46 7.11 -0.01
CA VAL A 75 5.31 8.02 0.07
C VAL A 75 5.15 8.69 1.42
N GLY A 76 5.79 8.13 2.44
CA GLY A 76 5.78 8.66 3.79
C GLY A 76 6.99 8.17 4.56
N PHE A 77 7.55 9.04 5.40
CA PHE A 77 8.73 8.73 6.19
C PHE A 77 8.69 9.49 7.52
N SER A 78 8.76 8.74 8.63
CA SER A 78 8.92 9.27 9.99
C SER A 78 10.00 8.46 10.72
N ARG A 79 10.16 8.70 12.02
CA ARG A 79 11.14 7.98 12.86
C ARG A 79 10.83 6.50 13.03
N ASP A 80 9.55 6.15 13.02
CA ASP A 80 9.01 4.84 13.38
C ASP A 80 8.14 4.26 12.26
N PHE A 81 8.08 4.94 11.11
CA PHE A 81 7.24 4.55 10.00
C PHE A 81 7.86 4.86 8.63
N VAL A 82 7.63 3.94 7.70
CA VAL A 82 7.92 4.11 6.27
C VAL A 82 6.74 3.62 5.44
N GLY A 83 6.22 4.49 4.59
CA GLY A 83 5.24 4.16 3.56
C GLY A 83 5.93 3.98 2.21
N ILE A 84 5.64 2.87 1.53
CA ILE A 84 6.13 2.61 0.18
C ILE A 84 4.96 2.36 -0.77
N GLU A 85 5.16 2.70 -2.04
CA GLU A 85 4.29 2.31 -3.13
C GLU A 85 5.09 1.93 -4.38
N PHE A 86 4.51 1.12 -5.26
CA PHE A 86 5.12 0.73 -6.53
C PHE A 86 4.07 0.30 -7.55
N LEU A 87 4.42 0.44 -8.82
CA LEU A 87 3.64 -0.12 -9.93
C LEU A 87 3.85 -1.64 -9.95
N MET A 88 2.76 -2.41 -9.91
CA MET A 88 2.82 -3.86 -10.00
C MET A 88 3.06 -4.32 -11.44
N PRO A 89 4.10 -5.14 -11.69
CA PRO A 89 4.28 -5.79 -12.97
C PRO A 89 3.09 -6.69 -13.32
N PRO A 90 2.72 -6.77 -14.60
CA PRO A 90 1.61 -7.62 -15.05
C PRO A 90 1.91 -9.10 -14.74
N GLY A 91 0.89 -9.83 -14.31
CA GLY A 91 0.99 -11.26 -14.01
C GLY A 91 1.44 -11.61 -12.58
N LEU A 92 1.78 -10.61 -11.75
CA LEU A 92 1.99 -10.85 -10.32
C LEU A 92 0.64 -11.04 -9.59
N PRO A 93 0.52 -12.06 -8.72
CA PRO A 93 -0.69 -12.30 -7.95
C PRO A 93 -0.90 -11.21 -6.89
N THR A 94 -2.07 -10.55 -6.93
CA THR A 94 -2.44 -9.36 -6.14
C THR A 94 -2.71 -9.61 -4.65
N GLY A 95 -2.17 -10.68 -4.06
CA GLY A 95 -2.37 -11.02 -2.65
C GLY A 95 -1.18 -11.72 -1.99
N LEU A 96 -0.06 -11.82 -2.70
CA LEU A 96 1.14 -12.50 -2.22
C LEU A 96 2.33 -11.55 -2.07
N LEU A 97 2.11 -10.24 -1.99
CA LEU A 97 3.20 -9.29 -1.83
C LEU A 97 3.25 -8.80 -0.39
N GLU A 98 4.43 -8.88 0.21
CA GLU A 98 4.73 -8.32 1.52
C GLU A 98 5.85 -7.28 1.40
N ALA A 99 5.66 -6.14 2.05
CA ALA A 99 6.74 -5.22 2.35
C ALA A 99 7.47 -5.68 3.61
N VAL A 100 8.80 -5.63 3.58
CA VAL A 100 9.66 -6.09 4.67
C VAL A 100 10.70 -5.04 5.01
N ALA A 101 10.84 -4.74 6.30
CA ALA A 101 11.95 -3.97 6.84
C ALA A 101 12.93 -4.92 7.55
N LEU A 102 14.13 -5.05 7.00
CA LEU A 102 15.22 -5.86 7.55
C LEU A 102 16.25 -4.94 8.21
N PRO A 103 16.54 -5.09 9.52
CA PRO A 103 17.60 -4.31 10.15
C PRO A 103 18.96 -4.65 9.51
N THR A 104 19.74 -3.62 9.18
CA THR A 104 21.04 -3.77 8.50
C THR A 104 22.18 -4.10 9.45
N SER A 105 22.10 -3.60 10.68
CA SER A 105 23.09 -3.85 11.73
C SER A 105 22.58 -4.91 12.69
N SER A 106 23.23 -6.08 12.70
CA SER A 106 22.94 -7.18 13.62
C SER A 106 23.43 -6.96 15.05
N SER A 107 24.01 -5.78 15.34
CA SER A 107 24.62 -5.50 16.64
C SER A 107 23.60 -5.21 17.74
N GLU A 108 22.39 -4.80 17.38
CA GLU A 108 21.27 -4.68 18.32
C GLU A 108 20.42 -5.94 18.21
N ALA A 109 20.68 -6.90 19.11
CA ALA A 109 20.06 -8.22 19.14
C ALA A 109 18.52 -8.22 19.35
N SER A 110 17.87 -7.05 19.37
CA SER A 110 16.45 -6.86 19.63
C SER A 110 15.64 -6.34 18.45
N SER A 111 16.26 -5.85 17.38
CA SER A 111 15.50 -5.28 16.26
C SER A 111 14.84 -6.39 15.44
N SER A 112 13.52 -6.47 15.51
CA SER A 112 12.73 -7.47 14.80
C SER A 112 12.54 -7.10 13.33
N VAL A 113 12.40 -8.13 12.49
CA VAL A 113 11.96 -7.97 11.10
C VAL A 113 10.49 -7.57 11.10
N VAL A 114 10.16 -6.47 10.44
CA VAL A 114 8.77 -6.03 10.26
C VAL A 114 8.28 -6.48 8.89
N ARG A 115 7.11 -7.10 8.83
CA ARG A 115 6.46 -7.58 7.60
C ARG A 115 5.03 -7.10 7.56
N VAL A 116 4.61 -6.56 6.42
CA VAL A 116 3.25 -6.04 6.23
C VAL A 116 2.76 -6.44 4.84
N PRO A 117 1.54 -7.00 4.71
CA PRO A 117 0.96 -7.29 3.40
C PRO A 117 0.72 -6.00 2.62
N CYS A 118 1.02 -6.03 1.32
CA CYS A 118 0.73 -4.91 0.43
C CYS A 118 -0.76 -4.86 0.10
N THR A 119 -1.32 -3.65 0.06
CA THR A 119 -2.66 -3.39 -0.46
C THR A 119 -2.54 -2.99 -1.94
N VAL A 120 -3.40 -3.53 -2.80
CA VAL A 120 -3.37 -3.27 -4.25
C VAL A 120 -4.59 -2.46 -4.65
N GLU A 121 -4.35 -1.37 -5.38
CA GLU A 121 -5.37 -0.49 -5.95
C GLU A 121 -5.16 -0.35 -7.46
N PHE A 122 -6.24 -0.25 -8.22
CA PHE A 122 -6.16 0.06 -9.65
C PHE A 122 -6.36 1.56 -9.85
N ARG A 123 -5.40 2.21 -10.49
CA ARG A 123 -5.40 3.65 -10.77
C ARG A 123 -5.47 3.88 -12.27
N GLU A 124 -6.24 4.87 -12.69
CA GLU A 124 -6.28 5.29 -14.10
C GLU A 124 -4.99 6.06 -14.43
N SER A 125 -4.28 5.62 -15.45
CA SER A 125 -3.08 6.26 -15.96
C SER A 125 -3.43 7.44 -16.87
N ALA A 126 -2.43 8.27 -17.21
CA ALA A 126 -2.64 9.46 -18.04
C ALA A 126 -3.16 9.15 -19.45
N ASP A 127 -2.95 7.93 -19.95
CA ASP A 127 -3.44 7.41 -21.22
C ASP A 127 -4.83 6.76 -21.13
N GLY A 128 -5.46 6.75 -19.94
CA GLY A 128 -6.77 6.13 -19.69
C GLY A 128 -6.69 4.61 -19.49
N GLY A 129 -5.49 4.05 -19.35
CA GLY A 129 -5.26 2.66 -18.95
C GLY A 129 -5.51 2.47 -17.45
N LEU A 130 -5.71 1.22 -17.04
CA LEU A 130 -5.74 0.86 -15.61
C LEU A 130 -4.41 0.22 -15.21
N GLU A 131 -3.76 0.80 -14.22
CA GLU A 131 -2.51 0.32 -13.64
C GLU A 131 -2.74 -0.21 -12.23
N ALA A 132 -2.18 -1.37 -11.92
CA ALA A 132 -2.19 -1.90 -10.56
C ALA A 132 -1.04 -1.26 -9.75
N TRP A 133 -1.38 -0.54 -8.70
CA TRP A 133 -0.44 0.06 -7.74
C TRP A 133 -0.54 -0.68 -6.42
N ALA A 134 0.61 -1.07 -5.87
CA ALA A 134 0.69 -1.67 -4.54
C ALA A 134 1.25 -0.66 -3.54
N GLU A 135 0.70 -0.64 -2.34
CA GLU A 135 1.17 0.18 -1.23
C GLU A 135 1.31 -0.62 0.07
N ALA A 136 2.25 -0.23 0.92
CA ALA A 136 2.42 -0.81 2.25
C ALA A 136 2.93 0.23 3.24
N ARG A 137 2.58 0.03 4.51
CA ARG A 137 2.96 0.88 5.63
C ARG A 137 3.68 0.06 6.68
N LEU A 138 4.99 0.26 6.79
CA LEU A 138 5.83 -0.36 7.81
C LEU A 138 5.81 0.54 9.04
N GLU A 139 5.14 0.10 10.11
CA GLU A 139 4.99 0.84 11.37
C GLU A 139 5.75 0.14 12.51
N GLY A 140 6.05 0.87 13.58
CA GLY A 140 6.75 0.34 14.74
C GLY A 140 8.24 0.07 14.50
N LEU A 141 8.86 0.83 13.60
CA LEU A 141 10.31 0.76 13.36
C LEU A 141 11.06 1.41 14.52
N GLU A 142 12.20 0.82 14.91
CA GLU A 142 13.03 1.38 15.97
C GLU A 142 13.82 2.59 15.43
N PRO A 143 13.66 3.81 15.99
CA PRO A 143 14.24 5.03 15.40
C PRO A 143 15.77 5.07 15.33
N ALA A 144 16.45 4.24 16.12
CA ALA A 144 17.90 4.16 16.16
C ALA A 144 18.48 3.08 15.22
N THR A 145 17.62 2.26 14.61
CA THR A 145 18.02 1.15 13.74
C THR A 145 17.92 1.55 12.27
N GLU A 146 18.95 1.24 11.49
CA GLU A 146 18.92 1.37 10.03
C GLU A 146 18.27 0.14 9.39
N TYR A 147 17.26 0.34 8.55
CA TYR A 147 16.52 -0.74 7.89
C TYR A 147 16.72 -0.72 6.38
N ARG A 148 16.84 -1.92 5.81
CA ARG A 148 16.66 -2.17 4.37
C ARG A 148 15.21 -2.54 4.13
N VAL A 149 14.52 -1.73 3.33
CA VAL A 149 13.14 -2.00 2.90
C VAL A 149 13.14 -2.73 1.56
N ALA A 150 12.35 -3.80 1.46
CA ALA A 150 12.18 -4.60 0.25
C ALA A 150 10.75 -5.12 0.12
N VAL A 151 10.39 -5.59 -1.07
CA VAL A 151 9.13 -6.31 -1.34
C VAL A 151 9.47 -7.76 -1.70
N GLN A 152 8.71 -8.71 -1.15
CA GLN A 152 8.91 -10.13 -1.39
C GLN A 152 7.57 -10.87 -1.51
N VAL A 153 7.65 -12.12 -1.97
CA VAL A 153 6.55 -13.09 -1.89
C VAL A 153 6.81 -13.98 -0.64
N PRO A 154 5.81 -14.21 0.23
CA PRO A 154 5.98 -14.99 1.45
C PRO A 154 6.29 -16.48 1.19
#